data_AF-A0A0N1KRZ9-F1
#
_entry.id   AF-A0A0N1KRZ9-F1
#
_cell.length_a   1.000
_cell.length_b   1.000
_cell.length_c   1.000
_cell.angle_alpha   90.00
_cell.angle_beta   90.00
_cell.angle_gamma   90.00
#
_symmetry.space_group_name_H-M   'P 1'
#
loop_
_entity.id
_entity.type
_entity.pdbx_description
1 polymer ?
#
loop_
_entity_poly.entity_id
_entity_poly.type
_entity_poly.pdbx_seq_one_letter_code
_entity_poly.pdbx_strand_id
1 'polypeptide(L)'
;MENELTFYQDGFVTVTQSRYVTESKTYAMRNISSVHVFEIIKSRTKAVLMIIFGLFLLFSKDIFWIGIIIIALGIWWLFSIKNEYAVRISTNAGEANSITSKNRDYIQKIVNALNDAIIHRG
;
A
#
# COMPACT_ATOMS: atom_id res chain seq x y z
N MET A 1 34.85 5.70 -11.38
CA MET A 1 33.60 5.11 -10.86
C MET A 1 33.09 6.12 -9.86
N GLU A 2 32.14 6.96 -10.25
CA GLU A 2 31.61 8.00 -9.35
C GLU A 2 30.91 7.33 -8.18
N ASN A 3 31.32 7.71 -6.96
CA ASN A 3 30.83 7.13 -5.71
C ASN A 3 29.43 7.70 -5.43
N GLU A 4 28.39 7.10 -6.02
CA GLU A 4 27.01 7.52 -5.74
C GLU A 4 26.67 7.21 -4.29
N LEU A 5 26.25 8.23 -3.53
CA LEU A 5 25.78 8.06 -2.17
C LEU A 5 24.49 7.24 -2.18
N THR A 6 24.50 6.12 -1.45
CA THR A 6 23.35 5.24 -1.26
C THR A 6 22.71 5.55 0.09
N PHE A 7 21.45 5.97 0.06
CA PHE A 7 20.69 6.34 1.26
C PHE A 7 19.96 5.16 1.86
N TYR A 8 19.53 4.22 1.02
CA TYR A 8 18.85 3.01 1.44
C TYR A 8 19.00 1.91 0.41
N GLN A 9 19.23 0.69 0.86
CA GLN A 9 19.27 -0.47 -0.01
C GLN A 9 18.70 -1.68 0.73
N ASP A 10 17.75 -2.33 0.08
CA ASP A 10 17.17 -3.61 0.48
C ASP A 10 17.01 -4.49 -0.77
N GLY A 11 16.62 -5.75 -0.60
CA GLY A 11 16.46 -6.71 -1.71
C GLY A 11 15.47 -6.26 -2.79
N PHE A 12 14.53 -5.37 -2.45
CA PHE A 12 13.45 -4.93 -3.33
C PHE A 12 13.51 -3.45 -3.73
N VAL A 13 14.30 -2.65 -3.00
CA VAL A 13 14.32 -1.18 -3.15
C VAL A 13 15.74 -0.67 -2.97
N THR A 14 16.20 0.17 -3.89
CA THR A 14 17.48 0.87 -3.80
C THR A 14 17.25 2.37 -4.02
N VAL A 15 17.70 3.17 -3.07
CA VAL A 15 17.63 4.64 -3.08
C VAL A 15 19.06 5.17 -3.09
N THR A 16 19.43 5.81 -4.19
CA THR A 16 20.70 6.51 -4.38
C THR A 16 20.44 7.99 -4.60
N GLN A 17 21.50 8.80 -4.63
CA GLN A 17 21.43 10.22 -4.95
C GLN A 17 20.81 10.50 -6.33
N SER A 18 21.04 9.64 -7.32
CA SER A 18 20.63 9.87 -8.71
C SER A 18 19.37 9.09 -9.11
N ARG A 19 19.13 7.93 -8.49
CA ARG A 19 18.09 6.97 -8.88
C ARG A 19 17.39 6.32 -7.69
N TYR A 20 16.09 6.16 -7.85
CA TYR A 20 15.24 5.33 -7.02
C TYR A 20 14.79 4.12 -7.83
N VAL A 21 15.25 2.93 -7.45
CA VAL A 21 14.96 1.67 -8.13
C VAL A 21 14.08 0.81 -7.22
N THR A 22 12.93 0.41 -7.72
CA THR A 22 12.09 -0.64 -7.13
C THR A 22 12.15 -1.89 -7.99
N GLU A 23 11.58 -3.01 -7.53
CA GLU A 23 11.47 -4.24 -8.34
C GLU A 23 10.89 -4.01 -9.74
N SER A 24 9.94 -3.08 -9.88
CA SER A 24 9.17 -2.91 -11.12
C SER A 24 9.53 -1.68 -11.93
N LYS A 25 10.09 -0.63 -11.30
CA LYS A 25 10.28 0.67 -11.95
C LYS A 25 11.53 1.36 -11.43
N THR A 26 12.19 2.10 -12.33
CA THR A 26 13.29 3.00 -11.98
C THR A 26 12.86 4.44 -12.21
N TYR A 27 13.06 5.26 -11.20
CA TYR A 27 12.77 6.67 -11.21
C TYR A 27 14.07 7.45 -11.07
N ALA A 28 14.29 8.42 -11.96
CA ALA A 28 15.39 9.36 -11.79
C ALA A 28 15.03 10.32 -10.66
N MET A 29 15.90 10.45 -9.65
CA MET A 29 15.65 11.30 -8.48
C MET A 29 15.35 12.73 -8.88
N ARG A 30 15.97 13.24 -9.96
CA ARG A 30 15.74 14.59 -10.51
C ARG A 30 14.27 14.89 -10.89
N ASN A 31 13.50 13.85 -11.23
CA ASN A 31 12.11 13.99 -11.68
C ASN A 31 11.11 13.87 -10.53
N ILE A 32 11.57 13.51 -9.33
CA ILE A 32 10.76 13.38 -8.13
C ILE A 32 10.77 14.74 -7.43
N SER A 33 9.58 15.33 -7.25
CA SER A 33 9.37 16.61 -6.58
C SER A 33 9.08 16.44 -5.10
N SER A 34 8.32 15.41 -4.73
CA SER A 34 8.06 15.07 -3.32
C SER A 34 7.73 13.59 -3.16
N VAL A 35 7.87 13.10 -1.93
CA VAL A 35 7.56 11.72 -1.55
C VAL A 35 6.82 11.71 -0.23
N HIS A 36 5.83 10.82 -0.10
CA HIS A 36 5.08 10.65 1.14
C HIS A 36 4.49 9.25 1.27
N VAL A 37 4.12 8.89 2.50
CA VAL A 37 3.39 7.66 2.78
C VAL A 37 1.93 7.86 2.40
N PHE A 38 1.41 7.02 1.51
CA PHE A 38 0.00 7.02 1.12
C PHE A 38 -0.69 5.77 1.65
N GLU A 39 -1.78 5.92 2.40
CA GLU A 39 -2.57 4.80 2.90
C GLU A 39 -3.66 4.41 1.91
N ILE A 40 -3.57 3.20 1.38
CA ILE A 40 -4.58 2.57 0.53
C ILE A 40 -5.62 1.91 1.44
N ILE A 41 -6.72 2.63 1.67
CA ILE A 41 -7.86 2.12 2.42
C ILE A 41 -8.57 1.08 1.55
N LYS A 42 -8.48 -0.19 1.96
CA LYS A 42 -9.16 -1.27 1.24
C LYS A 42 -10.65 -1.26 1.62
N SER A 43 -11.52 -1.23 0.62
CA SER A 43 -12.95 -1.09 0.86
C SER A 43 -13.53 -2.30 1.59
N ARG A 44 -14.07 -2.07 2.79
CA ARG A 44 -14.77 -3.08 3.60
C ARG A 44 -16.23 -3.24 3.19
N THR A 45 -16.72 -2.39 2.30
CA THR A 45 -18.12 -2.31 1.85
C THR A 45 -18.65 -3.63 1.32
N LYS A 46 -17.82 -4.39 0.58
CA LYS A 46 -18.23 -5.69 0.04
C LYS A 46 -18.45 -6.75 1.12
N ALA A 47 -17.58 -6.79 2.13
CA ALA A 47 -17.72 -7.70 3.27
C ALA A 47 -18.96 -7.32 4.12
N VAL A 48 -19.19 -6.03 4.35
CA VAL A 48 -20.38 -5.55 5.07
C VAL A 48 -21.67 -5.90 4.32
N LEU A 49 -21.71 -5.70 2.99
CA LEU A 49 -22.87 -6.05 2.18
C LEU A 49 -23.17 -7.55 2.23
N MET A 50 -22.13 -8.39 2.23
CA MET A 50 -22.26 -9.84 2.38
C MET A 50 -22.85 -10.24 3.75
N ILE A 51 -22.44 -9.58 4.84
CA ILE A 51 -23.00 -9.81 6.18
C ILE A 51 -24.47 -9.41 6.22
N ILE A 52 -24.83 -8.26 5.65
CA ILE A 52 -26.22 -7.80 5.58
C ILE A 52 -27.07 -8.79 4.78
N PHE A 53 -26.56 -9.30 3.67
CA PHE A 53 -27.25 -10.32 2.87
C PHE A 53 -27.44 -11.63 3.64
N GLY A 54 -26.42 -12.07 4.38
CA GLY A 54 -26.53 -13.21 5.29
C GLY A 54 -27.57 -13.01 6.40
N LEU A 55 -27.67 -11.78 6.92
CA LEU A 55 -28.66 -11.41 7.93
C LEU A 55 -30.08 -11.48 7.38
N PHE A 56 -30.29 -11.05 6.13
CA PHE A 56 -31.58 -11.15 5.44
C PHE A 56 -32.03 -12.62 5.26
N LEU A 57 -31.08 -13.53 5.01
CA LEU A 57 -31.37 -14.96 4.87
C LEU A 57 -31.83 -15.63 6.19
N LEU A 58 -31.52 -15.06 7.35
CA LEU A 58 -31.98 -15.61 8.64
C LEU A 58 -33.49 -15.50 8.85
N PHE A 59 -34.19 -14.65 8.09
CA PHE A 59 -35.65 -14.52 8.17
C PHE A 59 -36.38 -15.73 7.56
N SER A 60 -35.70 -16.56 6.77
CA SER A 60 -36.26 -17.77 6.15
C SER A 60 -35.81 -19.01 6.91
N LYS A 61 -36.76 -19.79 7.46
CA LYS A 61 -36.45 -21.02 8.23
C LYS A 61 -35.70 -22.08 7.41
N ASP A 62 -36.02 -22.21 6.12
CA ASP A 62 -35.41 -23.22 5.24
C ASP A 62 -33.92 -22.96 4.95
N ILE A 63 -33.49 -21.70 5.06
CA ILE A 63 -32.16 -21.23 4.68
C ILE A 63 -31.38 -20.67 5.90
N PHE A 64 -31.94 -20.85 7.11
CA PHE A 64 -31.38 -20.30 8.35
C PHE A 64 -29.92 -20.69 8.59
N TRP A 65 -29.59 -21.97 8.43
CA TRP A 65 -28.22 -22.49 8.57
C TRP A 65 -27.24 -21.90 7.54
N ILE A 66 -27.71 -21.68 6.30
CA ILE A 66 -26.92 -21.07 5.23
C ILE A 66 -26.65 -19.58 5.53
N GLY A 67 -27.65 -18.87 6.08
CA GLY A 67 -27.48 -17.48 6.53
C GLY A 67 -26.39 -17.35 7.60
N ILE A 68 -26.37 -18.25 8.59
CA ILE A 68 -25.32 -18.28 9.63
C ILE A 68 -23.93 -18.47 9.02
N ILE A 69 -23.78 -19.41 8.09
CA ILE A 69 -22.49 -19.69 7.44
C ILE A 69 -22.01 -18.47 6.64
N ILE A 70 -22.90 -17.81 5.90
CA ILE A 70 -22.58 -16.60 5.12
C ILE A 70 -22.14 -15.45 6.03
N ILE A 71 -22.83 -15.24 7.16
CA ILE A 71 -22.44 -14.23 8.14
C ILE A 71 -21.05 -14.54 8.71
N ALA A 72 -20.79 -15.79 9.10
CA ALA A 72 -19.49 -16.19 9.64
C ALA A 72 -18.35 -15.96 8.62
N LEU A 73 -18.57 -16.31 7.35
CA LEU A 73 -17.61 -16.05 6.27
C LEU A 73 -17.42 -14.54 6.02
N GLY A 74 -18.50 -13.75 6.07
CA GLY A 74 -18.43 -12.29 5.91
C GLY A 74 -17.63 -11.63 7.03
N ILE A 75 -17.83 -12.07 8.29
CA ILE A 75 -17.08 -11.60 9.45
C ILE A 75 -15.59 -11.96 9.30
N TRP A 76 -15.28 -13.22 8.96
CA TRP A 76 -13.90 -13.66 8.71
C TRP A 76 -13.24 -12.80 7.64
N TRP A 77 -13.94 -12.56 6.53
CA TRP A 77 -13.40 -11.77 5.42
C TRP A 77 -13.14 -10.33 5.86
N LEU A 78 -14.03 -9.73 6.65
CA LEU A 78 -13.87 -8.37 7.17
C LEU A 78 -12.60 -8.22 8.02
N PHE A 79 -12.28 -9.21 8.87
CA PHE A 79 -11.03 -9.23 9.64
C PHE A 79 -9.78 -9.45 8.79
N SER A 80 -9.92 -10.10 7.63
CA SER A 80 -8.81 -10.33 6.72
C SER A 80 -8.45 -9.11 5.86
N ILE A 81 -9.35 -8.12 5.75
CA ILE A 81 -9.12 -6.88 4.99
C ILE A 81 -8.24 -5.95 5.82
N LYS A 82 -6.93 -5.99 5.55
CA LYS A 82 -5.94 -5.04 6.09
C LYS A 82 -5.67 -3.93 5.08
N ASN A 83 -5.44 -2.71 5.58
CA ASN A 83 -5.01 -1.59 4.77
C ASN A 83 -3.59 -1.82 4.25
N GLU A 84 -3.27 -1.22 3.12
CA GLU A 84 -1.93 -1.27 2.53
C GLU A 84 -1.34 0.14 2.49
N TYR A 85 -0.04 0.25 2.63
CA TYR A 85 0.69 1.52 2.59
C TYR A 85 1.54 1.56 1.34
N ALA A 86 1.59 2.70 0.68
CA ALA A 86 2.33 2.91 -0.54
C ALA A 86 3.35 4.03 -0.38
N VAL A 87 4.51 3.89 -1.02
CA VAL A 87 5.40 5.03 -1.27
C VAL A 87 4.84 5.78 -2.47
N ARG A 88 4.17 6.90 -2.22
CA ARG A 88 3.66 7.77 -3.27
C ARG A 88 4.71 8.82 -3.61
N ILE A 89 5.06 8.85 -4.89
CA ILE A 89 5.97 9.82 -5.46
C ILE A 89 5.18 10.81 -6.29
N SER A 90 5.51 12.09 -6.18
CA SER A 90 4.99 13.14 -7.04
C SER A 90 6.08 13.53 -8.02
N THR A 91 5.72 13.62 -9.30
CA THR A 91 6.62 13.96 -10.40
C THR A 91 5.96 15.02 -11.27
N ASN A 92 6.72 15.60 -12.21
CA ASN A 92 6.17 16.55 -13.18
C ASN A 92 5.06 15.95 -14.07
N ALA A 93 4.98 14.62 -14.18
CA ALA A 93 3.95 13.91 -14.93
C ALA A 93 2.72 13.52 -14.08
N GLY A 94 2.75 13.80 -12.78
CA GLY A 94 1.70 13.43 -11.82
C GLY A 94 2.20 12.53 -10.68
N GLU A 95 1.25 12.00 -9.91
CA GLU A 95 1.50 11.13 -8.76
C GLU A 95 1.48 9.65 -9.16
N ALA A 96 2.40 8.86 -8.59
CA ALA A 96 2.44 7.43 -8.78
C ALA A 96 2.74 6.70 -7.47
N ASN A 97 2.17 5.50 -7.30
CA ASN A 97 2.54 4.59 -6.23
C ASN A 97 3.68 3.69 -6.73
N SER A 98 4.82 3.70 -6.05
CA SER A 98 6.03 2.99 -6.50
C SER A 98 6.19 1.59 -5.93
N ILE A 99 5.87 1.42 -4.65
CA ILE A 99 5.85 0.15 -3.93
C ILE A 99 4.71 0.19 -2.91
N THR A 100 4.09 -0.96 -2.66
CA THR A 100 3.05 -1.14 -1.64
C THR A 100 3.47 -2.21 -0.64
N SER A 101 3.11 -2.04 0.62
CA SER A 101 3.34 -3.02 1.68
C SER A 101 2.29 -2.88 2.78
N LYS A 102 1.97 -3.99 3.45
CA LYS A 102 1.12 -3.96 4.66
C LYS A 102 1.85 -3.38 5.88
N ASN A 103 3.18 -3.28 5.81
CA ASN A 103 4.00 -2.74 6.89
C ASN A 103 4.23 -1.23 6.68
N ARG A 104 3.58 -0.42 7.52
CA ARG A 104 3.72 1.04 7.50
C ARG A 104 5.16 1.50 7.77
N ASP A 105 5.85 0.85 8.71
CA ASP A 105 7.20 1.25 9.12
C ASP A 105 8.21 1.00 8.00
N TYR A 106 8.05 -0.08 7.25
CA TYR A 106 8.86 -0.35 6.05
C TYR A 106 8.70 0.76 5.01
N ILE A 107 7.46 1.14 4.69
CA ILE A 107 7.16 2.23 3.76
C ILE A 107 7.69 3.57 4.27
N GLN A 108 7.55 3.84 5.57
CA GLN A 108 8.08 5.05 6.20
C GLN A 108 9.61 5.14 6.10
N LYS A 109 10.33 4.04 6.31
CA LYS A 109 11.80 4.01 6.15
C LYS A 109 12.23 4.39 4.73
N ILE A 110 11.54 3.86 3.72
CA ILE A 110 11.81 4.18 2.31
C ILE A 110 11.52 5.66 2.03
N VAL A 111 10.38 6.18 2.49
CA VAL A 111 10.01 7.60 2.33
C VAL A 111 11.05 8.51 2.98
N ASN A 112 11.52 8.18 4.19
CA ASN A 112 12.54 8.94 4.87
C ASN A 112 13.85 8.96 4.07
N ALA A 113 14.32 7.81 3.61
CA ALA A 113 15.52 7.73 2.79
C ALA A 113 15.41 8.49 1.46
N LEU A 114 14.23 8.48 0.84
CA LEU A 114 13.95 9.27 -0.36
C LEU A 114 13.96 10.77 -0.07
N ASN A 115 13.39 11.20 1.05
CA ASN A 115 13.46 12.60 1.49
C ASN A 115 14.91 13.04 1.74
N ASP A 116 15.71 12.22 2.43
CA ASP A 116 17.13 12.51 2.65
C ASP A 116 17.88 12.62 1.32
N ALA A 117 17.60 11.73 0.37
CA ALA A 117 18.20 11.77 -0.96
C ALA A 117 17.78 13.02 -1.77
N ILE A 118 16.54 13.50 -1.61
CA ILE A 118 16.07 14.74 -2.24
C ILE A 118 16.80 15.96 -1.65
N ILE A 119 16.96 16.00 -0.32
CA ILE A 119 17.66 17.09 0.37
C ILE A 119 19.13 17.17 -0.06
N HIS A 120 19.84 16.04 -0.12
CA HIS A 120 21.24 16.00 -0.52
C HIS A 120 21.48 16.27 -2.02
N ARG A 121 20.42 16.23 -2.83
CA ARG A 121 20.47 16.63 -4.25
C ARG A 121 20.37 18.15 -4.42
N GLY A 122 19.77 18.84 -3.45
CA GLY A 122 19.47 20.27 -3.49
C GLY A 122 20.60 21.15 -2.99
#